data_AF-A0A661FTJ0-F1
#
_entry.id   AF-A0A661FTJ0-F1
#
_cell.length_a   1.000
_cell.length_b   1.000
_cell.length_c   1.000
_cell.angle_alpha   90.00
_cell.angle_beta   90.00
_cell.angle_gamma   90.00
#
_symmetry.space_group_name_H-M   'P 1'
#
loop_
_entity.id
_entity.type
_entity.pdbx_description
1 polymer ?
#
loop_
_entity_poly.entity_id
_entity_poly.type
_entity_poly.pdbx_seq_one_letter_code
_entity_poly.pdbx_strand_id
1 'polypeptide(L)' 'VATIRELLGAGTWLGIPILPLAQDGGWYVPNQMMLLPPSAFFIIGFLIWAIRTRKPQQVEDLDFEEVQVRAAEQTA' A
#
# COMPACT_ATOMS: atom_id res chain seq x y z
N VAL A 1 -5.18 2.39 7.40
CA VAL A 1 -5.47 1.42 6.30
C VAL A 1 -6.96 1.12 6.16
N ALA A 2 -7.67 0.74 7.23
CA ALA A 2 -9.10 0.40 7.19
C ALA A 2 -9.98 1.53 6.63
N THR A 3 -9.74 2.78 7.04
CA THR A 3 -10.46 3.96 6.52
C THR A 3 -10.44 4.05 5.00
N ILE A 4 -9.28 3.82 4.37
CA ILE A 4 -9.13 3.88 2.91
C ILE A 4 -9.87 2.71 2.26
N ARG A 5 -9.83 1.52 2.88
CA ARG A 5 -10.48 0.32 2.35
C ARG A 5 -12.00 0.36 2.47
N GLU A 6 -12.52 0.89 3.56
CA GLU A 6 -13.97 1.04 3.75
C GLU A 6 -14.54 2.07 2.79
N LEU A 7 -13.88 3.23 2.68
CA LEU A 7 -14.33 4.30 1.81
C LEU A 7 -14.22 3.91 0.33
N LEU A 8 -13.07 3.41 -0.12
CA LEU A 8 -12.85 3.07 -1.52
C LEU A 8 -13.34 1.66 -1.89
N GLY A 9 -13.60 0.79 -0.92
CA GLY A 9 -14.13 -0.54 -1.17
C GLY A 9 -15.65 -0.55 -1.18
N ALA A 10 -16.25 -0.08 -0.08
CA ALA A 10 -17.70 -0.17 0.15
C ALA A 10 -18.43 1.18 0.07
N GLY A 11 -17.73 2.30 -0.11
CA GLY A 11 -18.35 3.63 -0.13
C GLY A 11 -18.82 4.12 1.24
N THR A 12 -18.44 3.42 2.31
CA THR A 12 -18.89 3.70 3.68
C THR A 12 -17.73 4.11 4.56
N TRP A 13 -18.04 4.82 5.63
CA TRP A 13 -17.09 5.10 6.70
C TRP A 13 -17.78 4.78 8.02
N LEU A 14 -17.26 3.80 8.75
CA LEU A 14 -17.86 3.35 10.02
C LEU A 14 -19.34 2.92 9.87
N GLY A 15 -19.72 2.39 8.70
CA GLY A 15 -21.09 2.00 8.38
C GLY A 15 -22.00 3.14 7.91
N ILE A 16 -21.52 4.39 7.90
CA ILE A 16 -22.26 5.53 7.35
C ILE A 16 -21.95 5.62 5.84
N PRO A 17 -22.96 5.62 4.95
CA PRO A 17 -22.73 5.78 3.51
C PRO A 17 -22.28 7.21 3.20
N ILE A 18 -21.00 7.37 2.88
CA ILE A 18 -20.41 8.67 2.47
C ILE A 18 -20.47 8.83 0.95
N LEU A 19 -20.20 7.74 0.23
CA LEU A 19 -20.24 7.70 -1.22
C LEU A 19 -21.50 6.92 -1.63
N PRO A 20 -22.53 7.60 -2.15
CA PRO A 20 -23.76 6.95 -2.58
C PRO A 20 -23.44 5.92 -3.65
N LEU A 21 -23.75 4.65 -3.36
CA LEU A 21 -23.48 3.54 -4.26
C LEU A 21 -24.34 3.63 -5.50
N ALA A 22 -23.79 3.28 -6.67
CA ALA A 22 -24.52 3.23 -7.93
C ALA A 22 -25.73 2.27 -7.87
N GLN A 23 -25.67 1.26 -7.00
CA GLN A 23 -26.77 0.33 -6.76
C GLN A 23 -27.96 0.99 -6.02
N ASP A 24 -27.69 2.01 -5.21
CA ASP A 24 -28.67 2.76 -4.42
C ASP A 24 -29.08 4.09 -5.10
N GLY A 25 -28.85 4.22 -6.42
CA GLY A 25 -29.12 5.44 -7.18
C GLY A 25 -28.05 6.52 -7.07
N GLY A 26 -26.89 6.18 -6.51
CA GLY A 26 -25.72 7.06 -6.43
C GLY A 26 -24.82 7.00 -7.66
N TRP A 27 -23.60 7.53 -7.54
CA TRP A 27 -22.62 7.61 -8.62
C TRP A 27 -21.38 6.73 -8.39
N TYR A 28 -21.23 6.20 -7.18
CA TYR A 28 -20.01 5.51 -6.77
C TYR A 28 -20.08 4.00 -7.02
N VAL A 29 -19.12 3.46 -7.76
CA VAL A 29 -18.98 2.01 -7.98
C VAL A 29 -17.95 1.45 -7.01
N PRO A 30 -18.31 0.48 -6.15
CA PRO A 30 -17.38 -0.22 -5.26
C PRO A 30 -16.13 -0.74 -5.97
N ASN A 31 -14.94 -0.43 -5.43
CA ASN A 31 -13.72 -1.05 -5.93
C ASN A 31 -13.50 -2.42 -5.27
N GLN A 32 -13.84 -3.48 -5.99
CA GLN A 32 -13.69 -4.87 -5.52
C GLN A 32 -12.26 -5.24 -5.15
N MET A 33 -11.27 -4.68 -5.85
CA MET A 33 -9.86 -4.91 -5.54
C MET A 33 -9.50 -4.41 -4.13
N MET A 34 -10.13 -3.31 -3.68
CA MET A 34 -9.88 -2.70 -2.37
C MET A 34 -10.49 -3.49 -1.20
N LEU A 35 -11.48 -4.34 -1.50
CA LEU A 35 -12.08 -5.23 -0.51
C LEU A 35 -11.19 -6.44 -0.22
N LEU A 36 -10.43 -6.92 -1.22
CA LEU A 36 -9.57 -8.09 -1.07
C LEU A 36 -8.43 -7.85 -0.05
N PRO A 37 -8.03 -8.87 0.73
CA PRO A 37 -6.92 -8.76 1.69
C PRO A 37 -5.60 -8.21 1.13
N PRO A 38 -5.16 -8.53 -0.11
CA PRO A 38 -3.91 -8.02 -0.67
C PRO A 38 -3.84 -6.49 -0.80
N SER A 39 -4.99 -5.81 -0.90
CA SER A 39 -5.05 -4.35 -1.00
C SER A 39 -4.42 -3.63 0.20
N ALA A 40 -4.44 -4.26 1.37
CA ALA A 40 -3.85 -3.70 2.57
C ALA A 40 -2.32 -3.53 2.42
N PHE A 41 -1.64 -4.47 1.76
CA PHE A 41 -0.19 -4.38 1.53
C PHE A 41 0.16 -3.21 0.60
N PHE A 42 -0.63 -2.99 -0.46
CA PHE A 42 -0.44 -1.85 -1.34
C PHE A 42 -0.63 -0.52 -0.60
N ILE A 43 -1.70 -0.38 0.19
CA ILE A 43 -1.95 0.84 0.97
C ILE A 43 -0.81 1.10 1.96
N ILE A 44 -0.37 0.09 2.70
CA ILE A 44 0.73 0.25 3.65
C ILE A 44 2.04 0.56 2.91
N GLY A 45 2.32 -0.10 1.80
CA GLY A 45 3.48 0.18 0.94
C GLY A 45 3.51 1.63 0.47
N PHE A 46 2.39 2.15 -0.04
CA PHE A 46 2.27 3.56 -0.45
C PHE A 46 2.37 4.53 0.73
N LEU A 47 1.82 4.18 1.90
CA LEU A 47 1.93 5.02 3.10
C LEU A 47 3.38 5.14 3.56
N ILE A 48 4.09 4.01 3.69
CA ILE A 48 5.51 3.98 4.07
C ILE A 48 6.34 4.74 3.04
N TRP A 49 6.11 4.48 1.76
CA TRP A 49 6.78 5.18 0.66
C TRP A 49 6.56 6.69 0.75
N ALA A 50 5.32 7.17 0.84
CA ALA A 50 5.01 8.60 0.91
C ALA A 50 5.63 9.29 2.14
N ILE A 51 5.66 8.60 3.28
CA ILE A 51 6.32 9.08 4.49
C ILE A 51 7.84 9.16 4.28
N ARG A 52 8.48 8.08 3.80
CA ARG A 52 9.93 8.03 3.57
C ARG A 52 10.40 9.00 2.48
N THR A 53 9.58 9.25 1.45
CA THR A 53 9.89 10.29 0.45
C THR A 53 9.94 11.68 1.07
N ARG A 54 9.12 11.97 2.09
CA ARG A 54 9.15 13.26 2.80
C ARG A 54 10.11 13.31 3.99
N LYS A 55 10.45 12.16 4.57
CA LYS A 55 11.37 12.01 5.70
C LYS A 55 12.42 10.92 5.42
N PRO A 56 13.40 11.19 4.54
CA PRO A 56 14.41 10.19 4.16
C PRO A 56 15.31 9.77 5.33
N GLN A 57 15.35 10.53 6.43
CA GLN A 57 16.10 10.16 7.64
C GLN A 57 15.59 8.88 8.32
N GLN A 58 14.41 8.38 7.95
CA GLN A 58 13.88 7.08 8.43
C GLN A 58 14.34 5.89 7.58
N VAL A 59 15.13 6.13 6.53
CA VAL A 59 15.80 5.07 5.77
C VAL A 59 17.04 4.70 6.57
N GLU A 60 17.04 3.51 7.15
CA GLU A 60 18.18 2.98 7.91
C GLU A 60 19.33 2.66 6.95
N ASP A 61 20.55 3.03 7.36
CA ASP A 61 21.76 2.67 6.64
C ASP A 61 22.01 1.15 6.77
N LEU A 62 22.80 0.60 5.85
CA LEU A 62 23.19 -0.80 5.92
C LEU A 62 24.14 -0.99 7.10
N ASP A 63 23.74 -1.78 8.09
CA ASP A 63 24.57 -2.14 9.26
C ASP A 63 25.78 -3.04 8.89
N PHE A 64 25.80 -3.57 7.67
CA PHE A 64 26.81 -4.49 7.18
C PHE A 64 27.25 -4.10 5.77
N GLU A 65 28.55 -4.10 5.52
CA GLU A 65 29.06 -4.03 4.16
C GLU A 65 28.66 -5.28 3.40
N GLU A 66 28.06 -5.11 2.22
CA GLU A 66 27.79 -6.22 1.32
C GLU A 66 29.12 -6.87 0.95
N VAL A 67 29.34 -8.10 1.42
CA VAL A 67 30.50 -8.90 1.00
C VAL A 67 30.34 -9.14 -0.49
N GLN A 68 31.15 -8.43 -1.30
CA GLN A 68 31.26 -8.70 -2.72
C GLN A 68 31.88 -10.10 -2.86
N VAL A 69 31.03 -11.13 -2.95
CA VAL A 69 31.46 -12.48 -3.32
C VAL A 69 31.94 -12.36 -4.75
N ARG A 70 33.24 -12.08 -4.91
CA ARG A 70 33.91 -12.01 -6.20
C ARG A 70 33.54 -13.26 -6.98
N ALA A 71 33.27 -13.08 -8.26
CA ALA A 71 33.11 -14.13 -9.27
C ALA A 71 34.39 -14.97 -9.40
N ALA A 72 34.76 -15.70 -8.35
CA ALA A 72 35.98 -16.47 -8.21
C ALA A 72 35.89 -17.84 -8.89
N GLU A 73 34.95 -18.02 -9.81
CA GLU A 73 34.75 -19.27 -10.56
C GLU A 73 34.60 -19.05 -12.08
N GLN A 74 35.17 -17.97 -12.64
CA GLN A 74 35.15 -17.76 -14.11
C GLN A 74 36.53 -17.75 -14.78
N THR A 75 37.59 -18.10 -14.05
CA THR A 75 38.91 -18.39 -14.61
C THR A 75 39.51 -19.59 -13.89
N ALA A 76 39.07 -20.79 -14.26
CA ALA A 76 39.74 -22.05 -14.02
C ALA A 76 39.61 -22.91 -15.28
#